data_AF-A0A836KQ29-F1
#
_entry.id   AF-A0A836KQ29-F1
#
_cell.length_a   1.000
_cell.length_b   1.000
_cell.length_c   1.000
_cell.angle_alpha   90.00
_cell.angle_beta   90.00
_cell.angle_gamma   90.00
#
_symmetry.space_group_name_H-M   'P 1'
#
loop_
_entity.id
_entity.type
_entity.pdbx_description
1 polymer ?
#
loop_
_entity_poly.entity_id
_entity_poly.type
_entity_poly.pdbx_seq_one_letter_code
_entity_poly.pdbx_strand_id
1 'polypeptide(L)'
;MSGIDEHQIRQSALWGHMTQVLAQVIRERPTNALDALGAVSNRLLSGSAVPPMKGTMYADPRPTARAAAPVDSFTNMRWAANTNTVLAPPQPPRRPRRADGEDDEELSVDGGADVQPPIDLADHLGTLSDVVTEQQYFNMVGLGLPRVEAHRLFVGLRQLIRSEPLSSVRFWGVVTGSSHDYYVAECQVDADRVQENADMLGEGDGEDDMGEDEEHAPVSQIADVLCRVAGGRRPRRGPRPSTPAEEAGTGLNAMCYYASTSADPTTWTRLPDVSPHHIAVARGLRCRFSGNLDAPVHGHPRFLGREKHYLRAQIARITSACRIAPVQTFTTEGAVPDVEEEEEGASARPPPTTVPAYAVVPPLIPQEAPDEEDADAVAAVQAWFKGYAKEELMQAKGWSHIAPTVLSCGRATTAPEMEEEPDQADYEDEDGQGDRAKASEQPPPPALEMIAPFLCDISLDAPLSYLGHSRTHLAAWTFRKAYKGEGSLTAVYVAKSLRWPGAATYAVTTAGHPGASYQMTYYGTGLKDMEGAYYAPPLPPPCCQEYAEAPGEFDGQRDCVIDEEIRYAPPPPRPADEEGSDEEDDM
;
A
#
# COMPACT_ATOMS: atom_id res chain seq x y z
N MET A 1 -37.87 65.17 -0.42
CA MET A 1 -38.53 63.85 -0.43
C MET A 1 -39.93 64.07 0.10
N SER A 2 -40.91 64.15 -0.80
CA SER A 2 -42.33 64.30 -0.49
C SER A 2 -42.80 63.11 0.33
N GLY A 3 -43.49 63.42 1.43
CA GLY A 3 -43.83 62.51 2.51
C GLY A 3 -44.64 61.29 2.07
N ILE A 4 -44.16 60.12 2.52
CA ILE A 4 -45.01 58.95 2.66
C ILE A 4 -45.99 59.29 3.79
N ASP A 5 -47.29 59.21 3.52
CA ASP A 5 -48.33 59.46 4.52
C ASP A 5 -48.21 58.44 5.67
N GLU A 6 -48.25 58.89 6.92
CA GLU A 6 -48.05 58.04 8.10
C GLU A 6 -49.09 56.90 8.15
N HIS A 7 -50.29 57.18 7.64
CA HIS A 7 -51.34 56.19 7.51
C HIS A 7 -50.97 55.06 6.55
N GLN A 8 -50.26 55.36 5.45
CA GLN A 8 -49.79 54.37 4.49
C GLN A 8 -48.66 53.50 5.07
N ILE A 9 -47.81 54.08 5.93
CA ILE A 9 -46.75 53.32 6.63
C ILE A 9 -47.37 52.30 7.58
N ARG A 10 -48.37 52.71 8.38
CA ARG A 10 -49.04 51.83 9.36
C ARG A 10 -49.87 50.72 8.70
N GLN A 11 -50.31 50.91 7.46
CA GLN A 11 -51.01 49.90 6.68
C GLN A 11 -50.07 48.97 5.89
N SER A 12 -48.75 49.23 5.90
CA SER A 12 -47.80 48.39 5.18
C SER A 12 -47.65 47.01 5.82
N ALA A 13 -47.43 45.99 4.99
CA ALA A 13 -47.17 44.62 5.44
C ALA A 13 -45.92 44.53 6.34
N LEU A 14 -44.91 45.38 6.09
CA LEU A 14 -43.70 45.45 6.90
C LEU A 14 -44.00 45.95 8.33
N TRP A 15 -44.87 46.95 8.47
CA TRP A 15 -45.29 47.45 9.77
C TRP A 15 -46.03 46.38 10.57
N GLY A 16 -46.95 45.65 9.92
CA GLY A 16 -47.65 44.51 10.52
C GLY A 16 -46.69 43.41 10.98
N HIS A 17 -45.75 43.01 10.12
CA HIS A 17 -44.74 41.99 10.43
C HIS A 17 -43.84 42.41 11.61
N MET A 18 -43.28 43.62 11.58
CA MET A 18 -42.41 44.09 12.67
C MET A 18 -43.15 44.23 14.00
N THR A 19 -44.44 44.62 13.96
CA THR A 19 -45.27 44.67 15.16
C THR A 19 -45.44 43.28 15.77
N GLN A 20 -45.66 42.24 14.95
CA GLN A 20 -45.77 40.86 15.42
C GLN A 20 -44.43 40.33 15.96
N VAL A 21 -43.31 40.64 15.30
CA VAL A 21 -41.95 40.29 15.77
C VAL A 21 -41.69 40.89 17.15
N LEU A 22 -41.93 42.19 17.32
CA LEU A 22 -41.72 42.87 18.59
C LEU A 22 -42.67 42.34 19.68
N ALA A 23 -43.94 42.10 19.35
CA ALA A 23 -44.91 41.54 20.29
C ALA A 23 -44.45 40.16 20.81
N GLN A 24 -43.91 39.32 19.92
CA GLN A 24 -43.42 37.99 20.29
C GLN A 24 -42.13 38.06 21.13
N VAL A 25 -41.18 38.93 20.80
CA VAL A 25 -39.96 39.13 21.61
C VAL A 25 -40.30 39.69 23.00
N ILE A 26 -41.26 40.61 23.09
CA ILE A 26 -41.73 41.15 24.38
C ILE A 26 -42.43 40.05 25.20
N ARG A 27 -43.18 39.16 24.55
CA ARG A 27 -43.86 38.03 25.21
C ARG A 27 -42.87 36.98 25.72
N GLU A 28 -41.88 36.63 24.93
CA GLU A 28 -40.90 35.57 25.25
C GLU A 28 -39.77 36.06 26.18
N ARG A 29 -39.49 37.37 26.21
CA ARG A 29 -38.42 38.00 27.02
C ARG A 29 -37.08 37.24 26.99
N PRO A 30 -36.49 37.02 25.80
CA PRO A 30 -35.22 36.34 25.68
C PRO A 30 -34.07 37.15 26.30
N THR A 31 -33.02 36.46 26.75
CA THR A 31 -31.83 37.07 27.37
C THR A 31 -31.11 38.05 26.44
N ASN A 32 -31.02 37.73 25.14
CA ASN A 32 -30.49 38.60 24.10
C ASN A 32 -31.60 38.98 23.10
N ALA A 33 -32.34 40.05 23.40
CA ALA A 33 -33.49 40.47 22.59
C ALA A 33 -33.14 40.81 21.13
N LEU A 34 -31.97 41.41 20.88
CA LEU A 34 -31.56 41.80 19.53
C LEU A 34 -31.27 40.59 18.62
N ASP A 35 -30.54 39.58 19.14
CA ASP A 35 -30.28 38.34 18.39
C ASP A 35 -31.56 37.55 18.13
N ALA A 36 -32.52 37.60 19.06
CA ALA A 36 -33.79 36.91 18.95
C ALA A 36 -34.72 37.51 17.88
N LEU A 37 -34.58 38.80 17.53
CA LEU A 37 -35.43 39.45 16.51
C LEU A 37 -35.34 38.76 15.15
N GLY A 38 -34.13 38.37 14.73
CA GLY A 38 -33.93 37.67 13.45
C GLY A 38 -34.60 36.29 13.44
N ALA A 39 -34.42 35.52 14.51
CA ALA A 39 -35.02 34.19 14.65
C ALA A 39 -36.56 34.25 14.72
N VAL A 40 -37.11 35.21 15.46
CA VAL A 40 -38.55 35.43 15.60
C VAL A 40 -39.16 35.94 14.29
N SER A 41 -38.48 36.85 13.58
CA SER A 41 -38.88 37.31 12.25
C SER A 41 -38.96 36.14 11.26
N ASN A 42 -37.94 35.30 11.21
CA ASN A 42 -37.94 34.12 10.34
C ASN A 42 -39.06 33.14 10.72
N ARG A 43 -39.24 32.87 12.03
CA ARG A 43 -40.32 31.99 12.54
C ARG A 43 -41.72 32.47 12.13
N LEU A 44 -41.96 33.78 12.19
CA LEU A 44 -43.23 34.38 11.79
C LEU A 44 -43.45 34.34 10.27
N LEU A 45 -42.38 34.45 9.47
CA LEU A 45 -42.46 34.38 8.00
C LEU A 45 -42.60 32.95 7.47
N SER A 46 -41.87 31.99 8.03
CA SER A 46 -41.80 30.61 7.52
C SER A 46 -42.72 29.63 8.23
N GLY A 47 -43.36 30.03 9.34
CA GLY A 47 -44.22 29.17 10.17
C GLY A 47 -43.47 28.07 10.93
N SER A 48 -42.17 27.91 10.69
CA SER A 48 -41.30 26.97 11.38
C SER A 48 -40.17 27.77 12.02
N ALA A 49 -39.94 27.56 13.32
CA ALA A 49 -38.74 28.10 13.93
C ALA A 49 -37.56 27.45 13.22
N VAL A 50 -36.83 28.22 12.39
CA VAL A 50 -35.48 27.82 12.01
C VAL A 50 -34.76 27.65 13.34
N PRO A 51 -34.38 26.43 13.75
CA PRO A 51 -33.70 26.23 15.01
C PRO A 51 -32.51 27.18 15.03
N PRO A 52 -32.18 27.82 16.16
CA PRO A 52 -30.96 28.61 16.24
C PRO A 52 -29.82 27.74 15.70
N MET A 53 -29.12 28.22 14.66
CA MET A 53 -27.98 27.51 14.05
C MET A 53 -26.85 27.22 15.05
N LYS A 54 -26.94 27.73 16.28
CA LYS A 54 -26.19 27.21 17.41
C LYS A 54 -26.74 25.83 17.76
N GLY A 55 -26.24 24.81 17.07
CA GLY A 55 -26.31 23.45 17.57
C GLY A 55 -25.90 23.45 19.04
N THR A 56 -26.60 22.66 19.85
CA THR A 56 -26.24 22.44 21.25
C THR A 56 -24.76 22.06 21.27
N MET A 57 -23.90 22.97 21.73
CA MET A 57 -22.43 22.75 21.76
C MET A 57 -22.07 21.51 22.58
N TYR A 58 -22.96 21.09 23.47
CA TYR A 58 -22.90 19.85 24.22
C TYR A 58 -24.07 18.97 23.80
N ALA A 59 -23.76 17.81 23.23
CA ALA A 59 -24.72 16.73 23.09
C ALA A 59 -25.22 16.34 24.49
N ASP A 60 -26.54 16.16 24.67
CA ASP A 60 -27.08 15.55 25.89
C ASP A 60 -26.45 14.15 26.01
N PRO A 61 -25.77 13.80 27.11
CA PRO A 61 -25.13 12.50 27.28
C PRO A 61 -26.15 11.35 27.43
N ARG A 62 -27.45 11.65 27.52
CA ARG A 62 -28.49 10.63 27.61
C ARG A 62 -28.66 9.92 26.26
N PRO A 63 -28.77 8.57 26.27
CA PRO A 63 -28.98 7.82 25.04
C PRO A 63 -30.30 8.21 24.39
N THR A 64 -30.23 8.74 23.18
CA THR A 64 -31.39 9.06 22.35
C THR A 64 -32.06 7.77 21.88
N ALA A 65 -33.40 7.74 21.86
CA ALA A 65 -34.12 6.59 21.32
C ALA A 65 -33.74 6.35 19.85
N ARG A 66 -33.59 5.08 19.44
CA ARG A 66 -33.23 4.66 18.07
C ARG A 66 -34.10 5.32 16.99
N ALA A 67 -35.40 5.49 17.27
CA ALA A 67 -36.35 6.11 16.34
C ALA A 67 -36.13 7.62 16.13
N ALA A 68 -35.40 8.30 17.02
CA ALA A 68 -35.12 9.73 16.94
C ALA A 68 -33.72 10.03 16.37
N ALA A 69 -32.91 9.00 16.10
CA ALA A 69 -31.62 9.15 15.43
C ALA A 69 -31.81 9.17 13.90
N PRO A 70 -31.11 10.05 13.15
CA PRO A 70 -31.15 10.06 11.69
C PRO A 70 -30.76 8.69 11.12
N VAL A 71 -31.36 8.28 9.99
CA VAL A 71 -31.07 6.97 9.39
C VAL A 71 -29.58 6.82 9.04
N ASP A 72 -28.94 7.90 8.60
CA ASP A 72 -27.50 7.93 8.26
C ASP A 72 -26.58 7.84 9.49
N SER A 73 -27.11 8.01 10.70
CA SER A 73 -26.32 7.85 11.93
C SER A 73 -25.94 6.39 12.17
N PHE A 74 -26.76 5.44 11.73
CA PHE A 74 -26.52 4.02 11.94
C PHE A 74 -25.36 3.48 11.10
N THR A 75 -25.22 3.95 9.86
CA THR A 75 -24.08 3.62 9.00
C THR A 75 -22.79 4.21 9.58
N ASN A 76 -22.84 5.48 10.03
CA ASN A 76 -21.70 6.16 10.64
C ASN A 76 -21.31 5.63 12.03
N MET A 77 -22.22 4.96 12.74
CA MET A 77 -21.96 4.37 14.08
C MET A 77 -21.70 2.86 14.04
N ARG A 78 -21.58 2.25 12.85
CA ARG A 78 -21.33 0.81 12.72
C ARG A 78 -20.03 0.39 13.43
N TRP A 79 -18.97 1.19 13.29
CA TRP A 79 -17.72 0.98 14.02
C TRP A 79 -17.92 0.93 15.54
N ALA A 80 -18.82 1.73 16.10
CA ALA A 80 -19.04 1.80 17.55
C ALA A 80 -19.74 0.53 18.06
N ALA A 81 -20.68 -0.02 17.29
CA ALA A 81 -21.31 -1.30 17.62
C ALA A 81 -20.30 -2.46 17.54
N ASN A 82 -19.48 -2.49 16.47
CA ASN A 82 -18.50 -3.54 16.24
C ASN A 82 -17.40 -3.51 17.31
N THR A 83 -16.82 -2.34 17.58
CA THR A 83 -15.81 -2.17 18.64
C THR A 83 -16.33 -2.57 20.02
N ASN A 84 -17.57 -2.18 20.37
CA ASN A 84 -18.19 -2.61 21.63
C ASN A 84 -18.41 -4.13 21.70
N THR A 85 -18.69 -4.77 20.56
CA THR A 85 -18.85 -6.23 20.50
C THR A 85 -17.51 -6.94 20.73
N VAL A 86 -16.42 -6.43 20.16
CA VAL A 86 -15.06 -6.99 20.34
C VAL A 86 -14.54 -6.76 21.76
N LEU A 87 -14.87 -5.61 22.37
CA LEU A 87 -14.51 -5.29 23.75
C LEU A 87 -15.38 -5.99 24.78
N ALA A 88 -16.54 -6.53 24.38
CA ALA A 88 -17.42 -7.23 25.31
C ALA A 88 -16.70 -8.46 25.86
N PRO A 89 -16.77 -8.71 27.19
CA PRO A 89 -16.22 -9.94 27.75
C PRO A 89 -16.91 -11.15 27.10
N PRO A 90 -16.18 -12.27 26.89
CA PRO A 90 -16.77 -13.47 26.34
C PRO A 90 -17.99 -13.88 27.17
N GLN A 91 -19.13 -14.06 26.51
CA GLN A 91 -20.33 -14.48 27.22
C GLN A 91 -20.11 -15.91 27.75
N PRO A 92 -20.45 -16.18 29.03
CA PRO A 92 -20.39 -17.54 29.54
C PRO A 92 -21.30 -18.43 28.68
N PRO A 93 -20.91 -19.68 28.40
CA PRO A 93 -21.71 -20.58 27.60
C PRO A 93 -23.10 -20.72 28.22
N ARG A 94 -24.11 -20.21 27.53
CA ARG A 94 -25.49 -20.40 27.94
C ARG A 94 -25.85 -21.85 27.66
N ARG A 95 -25.98 -22.67 28.71
CA ARG A 95 -26.64 -23.98 28.57
C ARG A 95 -27.99 -23.74 27.88
N PRO A 96 -28.33 -24.48 26.81
CA PRO A 96 -29.63 -24.37 26.20
C PRO A 96 -30.67 -24.64 27.28
N ARG A 97 -31.48 -23.62 27.59
CA ARG A 97 -32.58 -23.76 28.54
C ARG A 97 -33.57 -24.72 27.89
N ARG A 98 -33.56 -25.99 28.34
CA ARG A 98 -34.63 -26.93 27.99
C ARG A 98 -35.94 -26.25 28.40
N ALA A 99 -36.88 -26.22 27.47
CA ALA A 99 -38.15 -25.54 27.64
C ALA A 99 -39.11 -26.38 28.48
N ASP A 100 -38.64 -26.96 29.58
CA ASP A 100 -39.47 -27.65 30.56
C ASP A 100 -38.82 -27.37 31.92
N GLY A 101 -39.53 -26.60 32.73
CA GLY A 101 -39.07 -26.24 34.07
C GLY A 101 -39.33 -27.41 35.00
N GLU A 102 -38.27 -28.08 35.43
CA GLU A 102 -38.23 -28.85 36.66
C GLU A 102 -36.78 -28.81 37.14
N ASP A 103 -36.64 -28.33 38.37
CA ASP A 103 -35.41 -28.40 39.15
C ASP A 103 -34.96 -29.87 39.21
N ASP A 104 -33.67 -30.15 39.00
CA ASP A 104 -32.96 -31.15 39.82
C ASP A 104 -31.45 -31.21 39.53
N GLU A 105 -30.76 -31.17 40.67
CA GLU A 105 -29.51 -31.78 41.12
C GLU A 105 -28.36 -32.17 40.16
N GLU A 106 -27.16 -32.01 40.74
CA GLU A 106 -25.85 -32.38 40.23
C GLU A 106 -25.80 -33.80 39.64
N LEU A 107 -25.60 -33.89 38.33
CA LEU A 107 -25.14 -35.10 37.66
C LEU A 107 -23.90 -34.78 36.83
N SER A 108 -22.76 -35.21 37.37
CA SER A 108 -21.50 -35.39 36.65
C SER A 108 -21.68 -36.48 35.59
N VAL A 109 -21.60 -36.12 34.32
CA VAL A 109 -21.45 -37.07 33.21
C VAL A 109 -20.38 -36.55 32.25
N ASP A 110 -19.26 -37.24 32.33
CA ASP A 110 -18.20 -37.37 31.32
C ASP A 110 -18.80 -37.91 30.01
N GLY A 111 -18.56 -37.24 28.88
CA GLY A 111 -19.15 -37.61 27.60
C GLY A 111 -18.81 -36.61 26.49
N GLY A 112 -17.84 -36.99 25.67
CA GLY A 112 -17.23 -36.19 24.61
C GLY A 112 -18.21 -35.54 23.63
N ALA A 113 -18.16 -34.22 23.60
CA ALA A 113 -18.28 -33.44 22.39
C ALA A 113 -17.06 -32.51 22.40
N ASP A 114 -16.26 -32.53 21.33
CA ASP A 114 -15.15 -31.61 21.11
C ASP A 114 -15.68 -30.17 21.09
N VAL A 115 -15.89 -29.61 22.27
CA VAL A 115 -15.95 -28.18 22.49
C VAL A 115 -14.49 -27.80 22.67
N GLN A 116 -13.88 -27.29 21.60
CA GLN A 116 -12.58 -26.64 21.69
C GLN A 116 -12.59 -25.74 22.94
N PRO A 117 -11.56 -25.83 23.81
CA PRO A 117 -11.52 -25.02 25.02
C PRO A 117 -11.66 -23.54 24.61
N PRO A 118 -12.31 -22.71 25.43
CA PRO A 118 -12.34 -21.28 25.18
C PRO A 118 -10.89 -20.81 25.16
N ILE A 119 -10.39 -20.46 23.97
CA ILE A 119 -9.03 -19.94 23.78
C ILE A 119 -8.90 -18.76 24.72
N ASP A 120 -8.01 -18.89 25.70
CA ASP A 120 -7.84 -17.91 26.75
C ASP A 120 -7.44 -16.57 26.12
N LEU A 121 -7.82 -15.46 26.75
CA LEU A 121 -7.67 -14.12 26.19
C LEU A 121 -6.19 -13.73 25.93
N ALA A 122 -5.25 -14.56 26.37
CA ALA A 122 -3.79 -14.44 26.31
C ALA A 122 -3.11 -15.20 25.15
N ASP A 123 -3.79 -16.15 24.50
CA ASP A 123 -3.14 -17.10 23.57
C ASP A 123 -3.32 -16.73 22.09
N HIS A 124 -2.83 -15.54 21.70
CA HIS A 124 -2.43 -15.31 20.31
C HIS A 124 -0.93 -15.61 20.19
N LEU A 125 -0.54 -16.52 19.31
CA LEU A 125 0.87 -16.91 19.10
C LEU A 125 1.69 -15.81 18.39
N GLY A 126 1.03 -14.89 17.69
CA GLY A 126 1.70 -13.83 16.93
C GLY A 126 2.01 -12.57 17.73
N THR A 127 3.03 -11.84 17.30
CA THR A 127 3.47 -10.56 17.88
C THR A 127 2.61 -9.40 17.37
N LEU A 128 2.05 -8.60 18.28
CA LEU A 128 1.29 -7.39 17.94
C LEU A 128 2.05 -6.15 18.40
N SER A 129 2.32 -5.22 17.48
CA SER A 129 2.98 -3.95 17.83
C SER A 129 2.05 -3.06 18.67
N ASP A 130 2.61 -2.36 19.66
CA ASP A 130 1.87 -1.47 20.55
C ASP A 130 1.60 -0.11 19.89
N VAL A 131 0.58 -0.10 19.03
CA VAL A 131 0.14 1.09 18.30
C VAL A 131 -0.15 2.27 19.23
N VAL A 132 -0.61 2.03 20.47
CA VAL A 132 -0.99 3.13 21.37
C VAL A 132 0.24 3.89 21.84
N THR A 133 1.31 3.20 22.21
CA THR A 133 2.56 3.85 22.60
C THR A 133 3.32 4.41 21.40
N GLU A 134 3.34 3.71 20.27
CA GLU A 134 3.91 4.20 19.01
C GLU A 134 3.29 5.55 18.60
N GLN A 135 1.96 5.63 18.58
CA GLN A 135 1.25 6.88 18.24
C GLN A 135 1.43 7.95 19.32
N GLN A 136 1.65 7.59 20.59
CA GLN A 136 1.98 8.56 21.63
C GLN A 136 3.33 9.25 21.36
N TYR A 137 4.34 8.54 20.82
CA TYR A 137 5.61 9.13 20.43
C TYR A 137 5.45 10.15 19.29
N PHE A 138 4.64 9.82 18.27
CA PHE A 138 4.32 10.78 17.22
C PHE A 138 3.55 11.99 17.75
N ASN A 139 2.60 11.79 18.67
CA ASN A 139 1.77 12.86 19.24
C ASN A 139 2.61 13.91 19.98
N MET A 140 3.75 13.53 20.60
CA MET A 140 4.66 14.49 21.22
C MET A 140 5.27 15.49 20.24
N VAL A 141 5.35 15.14 18.95
CA VAL A 141 5.85 16.01 17.86
C VAL A 141 4.70 16.68 17.10
N GLY A 142 3.46 16.48 17.53
CA GLY A 142 2.25 16.95 16.86
C GLY A 142 1.96 16.18 15.57
N LEU A 143 2.31 14.90 15.52
CA LEU A 143 2.00 13.97 14.43
C LEU A 143 1.22 12.75 14.96
N GLY A 144 0.70 11.93 14.06
CA GLY A 144 0.08 10.65 14.40
C GLY A 144 -1.38 10.76 14.82
N LEU A 145 -1.91 9.63 15.28
CA LEU A 145 -3.33 9.51 15.63
C LEU A 145 -3.60 9.89 17.09
N PRO A 146 -4.75 10.53 17.37
CA PRO A 146 -5.21 10.74 18.73
C PRO A 146 -5.30 9.41 19.50
N ARG A 147 -5.01 9.44 20.81
CA ARG A 147 -4.99 8.24 21.66
C ARG A 147 -6.26 7.38 21.57
N VAL A 148 -7.43 8.02 21.45
CA VAL A 148 -8.72 7.32 21.35
C VAL A 148 -8.83 6.54 20.04
N GLU A 149 -8.37 7.12 18.93
CA GLU A 149 -8.35 6.44 17.62
C GLU A 149 -7.30 5.33 17.57
N ALA A 150 -6.10 5.59 18.09
CA ALA A 150 -5.05 4.58 18.22
C ALA A 150 -5.53 3.35 19.01
N HIS A 151 -6.27 3.54 20.11
CA HIS A 151 -6.85 2.43 20.87
C HIS A 151 -7.93 1.68 20.07
N ARG A 152 -8.77 2.38 19.29
CA ARG A 152 -9.77 1.70 18.43
C ARG A 152 -9.09 0.85 17.36
N LEU A 153 -8.02 1.35 16.76
CA LEU A 153 -7.22 0.58 15.79
C LEU A 153 -6.56 -0.62 16.44
N PHE A 154 -6.02 -0.46 17.65
CA PHE A 154 -5.42 -1.57 18.39
C PHE A 154 -6.43 -2.72 18.61
N VAL A 155 -7.69 -2.41 18.94
CA VAL A 155 -8.75 -3.42 19.05
C VAL A 155 -9.01 -4.12 17.71
N GLY A 156 -9.02 -3.37 16.60
CA GLY A 156 -9.16 -3.93 15.27
C GLY A 156 -8.00 -4.85 14.86
N LEU A 157 -6.75 -4.46 15.12
CA LEU A 157 -5.57 -5.27 14.83
C LEU A 157 -5.51 -6.53 15.69
N ARG A 158 -5.93 -6.43 16.95
CA ARG A 158 -6.07 -7.59 17.85
C ARG A 158 -7.13 -8.57 17.35
N GLN A 159 -8.17 -8.10 16.65
CA GLN A 159 -9.12 -8.98 15.98
C GLN A 159 -8.50 -9.61 14.72
N LEU A 160 -7.75 -8.84 13.93
CA LEU A 160 -7.09 -9.32 12.71
C LEU A 160 -6.12 -10.48 12.97
N ILE A 161 -5.24 -10.36 13.98
CA ILE A 161 -4.27 -11.43 14.31
C ILE A 161 -4.94 -12.72 14.80
N ARG A 162 -6.18 -12.62 15.29
CA ARG A 162 -6.99 -13.77 15.73
C ARG A 162 -7.72 -14.44 14.57
N SER A 163 -8.18 -13.67 13.58
CA SER A 163 -8.94 -14.20 12.46
C SER A 163 -8.06 -14.81 11.37
N GLU A 164 -6.86 -14.27 11.17
CA GLU A 164 -5.95 -14.65 10.07
C GLU A 164 -4.71 -15.40 10.59
N PRO A 165 -4.07 -16.26 9.77
CA PRO A 165 -2.82 -16.96 10.10
C PRO A 165 -1.60 -16.02 10.00
N LEU A 166 -1.44 -15.14 10.99
CA LEU A 166 -0.39 -14.11 11.02
C LEU A 166 0.56 -14.31 12.20
N SER A 167 1.87 -14.16 11.95
CA SER A 167 2.94 -14.27 12.95
C SER A 167 3.31 -12.91 13.55
N SER A 168 3.23 -11.84 12.77
CA SER A 168 3.43 -10.47 13.26
C SER A 168 2.45 -9.50 12.61
N VAL A 169 1.90 -8.58 13.39
CA VAL A 169 1.00 -7.52 12.91
C VAL A 169 1.49 -6.18 13.40
N ARG A 170 1.70 -5.27 12.45
CA ARG A 170 2.16 -3.90 12.69
C ARG A 170 1.26 -2.90 12.00
N PHE A 171 1.04 -1.75 12.64
CA PHE A 171 0.40 -0.61 11.99
C PHE A 171 1.37 0.11 11.02
N TRP A 172 1.05 0.11 9.73
CA TRP A 172 1.86 0.78 8.71
C TRP A 172 1.53 2.27 8.60
N GLY A 173 0.23 2.62 8.65
CA GLY A 173 -0.18 4.01 8.54
C GLY A 173 -1.60 4.25 8.04
N VAL A 174 -1.86 5.51 7.68
CA VAL A 174 -3.14 6.01 7.16
C VAL A 174 -2.94 6.61 5.77
N VAL A 175 -3.78 6.19 4.84
CA VAL A 175 -3.91 6.80 3.52
C VAL A 175 -5.25 7.52 3.42
N THR A 176 -5.23 8.84 3.31
CA THR A 176 -6.44 9.65 3.31
C THR A 176 -7.19 9.57 1.99
N GLY A 177 -8.49 9.33 2.04
CA GLY A 177 -9.36 9.27 0.86
C GLY A 177 -10.35 10.45 0.79
N SER A 178 -11.18 10.48 -0.25
CA SER A 178 -12.22 11.50 -0.39
C SER A 178 -13.46 11.21 0.46
N SER A 179 -13.84 9.93 0.57
CA SER A 179 -15.04 9.52 1.32
C SER A 179 -14.64 8.94 2.68
N HIS A 180 -13.68 8.03 2.67
CA HIS A 180 -13.13 7.40 3.87
C HIS A 180 -11.62 7.25 3.75
N ASP A 181 -10.94 7.14 4.89
CA ASP A 181 -9.50 6.93 4.97
C ASP A 181 -9.19 5.44 5.12
N TYR A 182 -8.05 5.00 4.61
CA TYR A 182 -7.58 3.63 4.78
C TYR A 182 -6.58 3.54 5.91
N TYR A 183 -6.87 2.67 6.87
CA TYR A 183 -5.91 2.18 7.84
C TYR A 183 -5.21 0.96 7.26
N VAL A 184 -3.88 0.95 7.27
CA VAL A 184 -3.10 -0.14 6.68
C VAL A 184 -2.30 -0.83 7.77
N ALA A 185 -2.40 -2.16 7.80
CA ALA A 185 -1.57 -3.05 8.60
C ALA A 185 -0.57 -3.76 7.69
N GLU A 186 0.68 -3.81 8.15
CA GLU A 186 1.74 -4.66 7.58
C GLU A 186 1.81 -5.92 8.44
N CYS A 187 1.71 -7.09 7.81
CA CYS A 187 1.67 -8.36 8.53
C CYS A 187 2.65 -9.36 7.91
N GLN A 188 3.21 -10.22 8.75
CA GLN A 188 3.97 -11.39 8.33
C GLN A 188 3.07 -12.62 8.46
N VAL A 189 3.07 -13.45 7.42
CA VAL A 189 2.27 -14.69 7.39
C VAL A 189 2.99 -15.73 8.25
N ASP A 190 2.20 -16.53 8.97
CA ASP A 190 2.69 -17.68 9.71
C ASP A 190 2.53 -18.93 8.83
N ALA A 191 3.64 -19.47 8.33
CA ALA A 191 3.63 -20.58 7.36
C ALA A 191 2.99 -21.84 7.95
N ASP A 192 3.23 -22.12 9.24
CA ASP A 192 2.72 -23.30 9.93
C ASP A 192 1.19 -23.24 10.03
N ARG A 193 0.64 -22.08 10.42
CA ARG A 193 -0.81 -21.85 10.50
C ARG A 193 -1.50 -21.84 9.14
N VAL A 194 -0.78 -21.46 8.08
CA VAL A 194 -1.33 -21.56 6.70
C VAL A 194 -1.46 -23.01 6.31
N GLN A 195 -0.43 -23.83 6.58
CA GLN A 195 -0.48 -25.27 6.31
C GLN A 195 -1.58 -25.96 7.14
N GLU A 196 -1.67 -25.68 8.44
CA GLU A 196 -2.74 -26.21 9.30
C GLU A 196 -4.14 -25.85 8.80
N ASN A 197 -4.32 -24.62 8.31
CA ASN A 197 -5.60 -24.20 7.73
C ASN A 197 -5.89 -24.91 6.40
N ALA A 198 -4.88 -25.11 5.55
CA ALA A 198 -5.03 -25.86 4.30
C ALA A 198 -5.39 -27.34 4.55
N ASP A 199 -4.73 -27.95 5.54
CA ASP A 199 -4.97 -29.33 5.97
C ASP A 199 -6.38 -29.48 6.58
N MET A 200 -6.83 -28.49 7.37
CA MET A 200 -8.18 -28.45 7.96
C MET A 200 -9.29 -28.18 6.94
N LEU A 201 -9.00 -27.40 5.89
CA LEU A 201 -9.94 -27.13 4.79
C LEU A 201 -9.98 -28.26 3.75
N GLY A 202 -9.11 -29.27 3.88
CA GLY A 202 -9.10 -30.43 2.99
C GLY A 202 -8.72 -30.08 1.55
N GLU A 203 -7.87 -29.06 1.37
CA GLU A 203 -7.34 -28.66 0.04
C GLU A 203 -6.00 -29.37 -0.28
N GLY A 204 -5.65 -30.42 0.48
CA GLY A 204 -4.44 -31.23 0.29
C GLY A 204 -4.75 -32.67 -0.13
N ASP A 205 -5.26 -32.84 -1.36
CA ASP A 205 -4.99 -33.95 -2.30
C ASP A 205 -6.04 -33.85 -3.42
N GLY A 206 -5.65 -33.22 -4.51
CA GLY A 206 -6.48 -33.02 -5.69
C GLY A 206 -5.65 -32.59 -6.88
N GLU A 207 -4.43 -33.14 -7.00
CA GLU A 207 -3.79 -33.26 -8.30
C GLU A 207 -4.34 -34.54 -8.96
N ASP A 208 -4.59 -34.44 -10.26
CA ASP A 208 -5.12 -35.46 -11.18
C ASP A 208 -6.65 -35.57 -11.29
N ASP A 209 -7.28 -34.63 -12.03
CA ASP A 209 -8.17 -34.92 -13.18
C ASP A 209 -9.02 -33.68 -13.54
N MET A 210 -8.49 -32.78 -14.37
CA MET A 210 -9.33 -31.86 -15.16
C MET A 210 -8.75 -31.81 -16.57
N GLY A 211 -9.24 -32.73 -17.40
CA GLY A 211 -9.12 -32.67 -18.85
C GLY A 211 -9.62 -31.33 -19.42
N GLU A 212 -9.02 -31.00 -20.54
CA GLU A 212 -9.36 -29.97 -21.51
C GLU A 212 -10.88 -29.75 -21.62
N ASP A 213 -11.37 -28.55 -21.24
CA ASP A 213 -12.53 -27.87 -21.85
C ASP A 213 -12.94 -26.62 -21.03
N GLU A 214 -12.24 -25.49 -21.22
CA GLU A 214 -12.79 -24.16 -20.89
C GLU A 214 -12.50 -23.13 -22.02
N GLU A 215 -12.90 -23.45 -23.24
CA GLU A 215 -13.31 -22.41 -24.19
C GLU A 215 -14.75 -22.02 -23.88
N HIS A 216 -14.94 -20.86 -23.23
CA HIS A 216 -15.99 -19.84 -23.49
C HIS A 216 -16.35 -19.01 -22.25
N ALA A 217 -15.47 -18.08 -21.86
CA ALA A 217 -15.89 -16.88 -21.10
C ALA A 217 -16.35 -15.77 -22.08
N PRO A 218 -17.47 -15.07 -21.83
CA PRO A 218 -18.00 -14.06 -22.75
C PRO A 218 -17.10 -12.81 -22.78
N VAL A 219 -16.55 -12.54 -23.95
CA VAL A 219 -15.66 -11.39 -24.21
C VAL A 219 -16.47 -10.08 -24.14
N SER A 220 -16.24 -9.28 -23.10
CA SER A 220 -16.95 -8.00 -22.88
C SER A 220 -16.26 -6.78 -23.50
N GLN A 221 -15.12 -6.95 -24.17
CA GLN A 221 -14.37 -5.85 -24.76
C GLN A 221 -13.80 -6.23 -26.14
N ILE A 222 -14.22 -5.49 -27.18
CA ILE A 222 -13.85 -5.71 -28.60
C ILE A 222 -12.32 -5.73 -28.82
N ALA A 223 -11.55 -5.15 -27.89
CA ALA A 223 -10.09 -5.17 -27.90
C ALA A 223 -9.48 -6.58 -27.75
N ASP A 224 -10.10 -7.47 -26.97
CA ASP A 224 -9.59 -8.84 -26.76
C ASP A 224 -9.88 -9.75 -27.96
N VAL A 225 -10.95 -9.46 -28.71
CA VAL A 225 -11.30 -10.15 -29.96
C VAL A 225 -10.30 -9.82 -31.08
N LEU A 226 -9.83 -8.56 -31.14
CA LEU A 226 -8.83 -8.15 -32.13
C LEU A 226 -7.46 -8.80 -31.89
N CYS A 227 -7.13 -9.15 -30.64
CA CYS A 227 -5.90 -9.89 -30.32
C CYS A 227 -6.01 -11.40 -30.60
N ARG A 228 -7.17 -12.05 -30.38
CA ARG A 228 -7.33 -13.50 -30.60
C ARG A 228 -7.46 -13.89 -32.08
N VAL A 229 -8.13 -13.09 -32.91
CA VAL A 229 -8.29 -13.39 -34.36
C VAL A 229 -6.98 -13.21 -35.13
N ALA A 230 -5.99 -12.51 -34.56
CA ALA A 230 -4.64 -12.41 -35.11
C ALA A 230 -3.72 -13.60 -34.70
N GLY A 231 -4.24 -14.61 -34.00
CA GLY A 231 -3.48 -15.74 -33.42
C GLY A 231 -2.81 -16.71 -34.41
N GLY A 232 -3.02 -16.56 -35.72
CA GLY A 232 -2.26 -17.31 -36.74
C GLY A 232 -0.94 -16.65 -37.16
N ARG A 233 -0.64 -15.44 -36.66
CA ARG A 233 0.62 -14.74 -36.95
C ARG A 233 1.34 -14.50 -35.63
N ARG A 234 2.43 -15.24 -35.38
CA ARG A 234 3.37 -14.89 -34.30
C ARG A 234 3.72 -13.40 -34.46
N PRO A 235 3.39 -12.53 -33.50
CA PRO A 235 3.81 -11.14 -33.59
C PRO A 235 5.31 -11.13 -33.38
N ARG A 236 6.10 -10.93 -34.44
CA ARG A 236 7.56 -10.72 -34.38
C ARG A 236 7.99 -9.49 -33.54
N ARG A 237 7.05 -8.84 -32.85
CA ARG A 237 7.24 -7.83 -31.81
C ARG A 237 5.94 -7.65 -31.03
N GLY A 238 5.58 -8.64 -30.20
CA GLY A 238 4.61 -8.41 -29.14
C GLY A 238 5.14 -7.42 -28.09
N PRO A 239 4.29 -6.87 -27.20
CA PRO A 239 4.79 -6.19 -26.01
C PRO A 239 5.75 -7.15 -25.31
N ARG A 240 6.94 -6.66 -24.95
CA ARG A 240 7.94 -7.45 -24.21
C ARG A 240 7.25 -8.24 -23.09
N PRO A 241 7.71 -9.46 -22.78
CA PRO A 241 7.18 -10.21 -21.64
C PRO A 241 7.12 -9.26 -20.44
N SER A 242 5.92 -9.04 -19.91
CA SER A 242 5.75 -8.21 -18.72
C SER A 242 6.64 -8.81 -17.64
N THR A 243 7.50 -8.01 -17.04
CA THR A 243 8.41 -8.49 -15.98
C THR A 243 7.61 -9.31 -14.97
N PRO A 244 8.02 -10.56 -14.70
CA PRO A 244 7.23 -11.45 -13.86
C PRO A 244 7.13 -10.88 -12.46
N ALA A 245 5.96 -11.06 -11.85
CA ALA A 245 5.73 -10.63 -10.47
C ALA A 245 6.60 -11.45 -9.51
N GLU A 246 7.03 -10.81 -8.43
CA GLU A 246 7.74 -11.50 -7.35
C GLU A 246 6.75 -12.37 -6.58
N GLU A 247 7.17 -13.58 -6.23
CA GLU A 247 6.35 -14.54 -5.49
C GLU A 247 6.02 -14.02 -4.08
N ALA A 248 4.91 -14.48 -3.52
CA ALA A 248 4.54 -14.16 -2.15
C ALA A 248 5.66 -14.58 -1.18
N GLY A 249 6.08 -13.68 -0.28
CA GLY A 249 7.21 -13.90 0.61
C GLY A 249 8.57 -13.41 0.08
N THR A 250 8.67 -12.99 -1.18
CA THR A 250 9.93 -12.50 -1.77
C THR A 250 9.87 -11.01 -2.14
N GLY A 251 11.00 -10.32 -2.01
CA GLY A 251 11.18 -8.93 -2.47
C GLY A 251 10.13 -7.94 -1.93
N LEU A 252 9.36 -7.33 -2.82
CA LEU A 252 8.28 -6.39 -2.51
C LEU A 252 7.02 -7.07 -1.95
N ASN A 253 6.89 -8.39 -2.14
CA ASN A 253 5.81 -9.23 -1.63
C ASN A 253 6.22 -10.04 -0.38
N ALA A 254 7.34 -9.69 0.25
CA ALA A 254 7.79 -10.31 1.51
C ALA A 254 6.77 -10.16 2.66
N MET A 255 6.12 -9.00 2.75
CA MET A 255 5.08 -8.72 3.76
C MET A 255 3.71 -8.66 3.11
N CYS A 256 2.70 -9.20 3.79
CA CYS A 256 1.31 -9.05 3.39
C CYS A 256 0.72 -7.78 4.01
N TYR A 257 -0.26 -7.17 3.33
CA TYR A 257 -0.86 -5.93 3.78
C TYR A 257 -2.37 -6.08 3.88
N TYR A 258 -2.94 -5.54 4.95
CA TYR A 258 -4.38 -5.50 5.17
C TYR A 258 -4.83 -4.04 5.24
N ALA A 259 -5.96 -3.73 4.62
CA ALA A 259 -6.56 -2.42 4.67
C ALA A 259 -7.92 -2.48 5.38
N SER A 260 -8.15 -1.51 6.26
CA SER A 260 -9.43 -1.23 6.89
C SER A 260 -9.85 0.19 6.55
N THR A 261 -11.14 0.49 6.64
CA THR A 261 -11.70 1.80 6.28
C THR A 261 -12.06 2.57 7.56
N SER A 262 -11.96 3.91 7.55
CA SER A 262 -12.32 4.73 8.72
C SER A 262 -13.77 4.59 9.17
N ALA A 263 -14.64 4.11 8.29
CA ALA A 263 -16.02 3.74 8.61
C ALA A 263 -16.14 2.56 9.58
N ASP A 264 -15.20 1.61 9.54
CA ASP A 264 -15.15 0.46 10.42
C ASP A 264 -13.71 -0.10 10.59
N PRO A 265 -12.97 0.33 11.63
CA PRO A 265 -11.60 -0.09 11.90
C PRO A 265 -11.47 -1.54 12.40
N THR A 266 -12.58 -2.27 12.56
CA THR A 266 -12.59 -3.68 12.99
C THR A 266 -12.60 -4.67 11.83
N THR A 267 -13.01 -4.22 10.64
CA THR A 267 -13.08 -5.05 9.45
C THR A 267 -11.84 -4.79 8.60
N TRP A 268 -11.07 -5.85 8.33
CA TRP A 268 -9.83 -5.79 7.55
C TRP A 268 -9.97 -6.61 6.28
N THR A 269 -9.41 -6.10 5.18
CA THR A 269 -9.41 -6.77 3.87
C THR A 269 -7.97 -6.94 3.40
N ARG A 270 -7.59 -8.16 3.04
CA ARG A 270 -6.26 -8.45 2.48
C ARG A 270 -6.08 -7.74 1.15
N LEU A 271 -4.98 -7.02 1.00
CA LEU A 271 -4.58 -6.42 -0.26
C LEU A 271 -3.93 -7.48 -1.16
N PRO A 272 -4.13 -7.41 -2.48
CA PRO A 272 -3.47 -8.31 -3.42
C PRO A 272 -1.97 -8.07 -3.45
N ASP A 273 -1.22 -9.05 -3.96
CA ASP A 273 0.21 -8.91 -4.18
C ASP A 273 0.53 -7.89 -5.28
N VAL A 274 1.71 -7.28 -5.19
CA VAL A 274 2.10 -6.22 -6.12
C VAL A 274 2.68 -6.82 -7.39
N SER A 275 2.20 -6.35 -8.54
CA SER A 275 2.80 -6.65 -9.84
C SER A 275 3.73 -5.50 -10.27
N PRO A 276 4.83 -5.80 -10.98
CA PRO A 276 5.75 -4.77 -11.47
C PRO A 276 5.06 -3.77 -12.40
N HIS A 277 4.10 -4.25 -13.20
CA HIS A 277 3.25 -3.41 -14.05
C HIS A 277 2.48 -2.36 -13.24
N HIS A 278 1.86 -2.75 -12.11
CA HIS A 278 1.14 -1.80 -11.25
C HIS A 278 2.05 -0.71 -10.71
N ILE A 279 3.29 -1.04 -10.31
CA ILE A 279 4.27 -0.07 -9.82
C ILE A 279 4.70 0.90 -10.94
N ALA A 280 5.02 0.36 -12.13
CA ALA A 280 5.44 1.16 -13.27
C ALA A 280 4.37 2.19 -13.66
N VAL A 281 3.10 1.75 -13.77
CA VAL A 281 1.98 2.66 -14.07
C VAL A 281 1.72 3.62 -12.90
N ALA A 282 1.78 3.16 -11.64
CA ALA A 282 1.55 4.02 -10.49
C ALA A 282 2.55 5.18 -10.38
N ARG A 283 3.78 5.03 -10.91
CA ARG A 283 4.77 6.11 -11.01
C ARG A 283 4.32 7.27 -11.89
N GLY A 284 3.60 6.98 -12.97
CA GLY A 284 3.05 7.97 -13.90
C GLY A 284 1.67 8.50 -13.51
N LEU A 285 1.03 7.92 -12.50
CA LEU A 285 -0.31 8.28 -12.06
C LEU A 285 -0.31 9.17 -10.81
N ARG A 286 -1.25 10.12 -10.79
CA ARG A 286 -1.53 10.97 -9.63
C ARG A 286 -3.01 10.96 -9.31
N CYS A 287 -3.47 9.85 -8.73
CA CYS A 287 -4.88 9.64 -8.41
C CYS A 287 -5.10 9.78 -6.89
N ARG A 288 -6.17 10.48 -6.49
CA ARG A 288 -6.59 10.49 -5.08
C ARG A 288 -7.42 9.24 -4.79
N PHE A 289 -7.27 8.73 -3.59
CA PHE A 289 -8.04 7.59 -3.10
C PHE A 289 -9.50 7.99 -2.83
N SER A 290 -10.44 7.12 -3.17
CA SER A 290 -11.87 7.34 -2.98
C SER A 290 -12.35 6.92 -1.59
N GLY A 291 -11.67 5.94 -0.98
CA GLY A 291 -12.13 5.26 0.24
C GLY A 291 -12.97 4.00 -0.04
N ASN A 292 -13.05 3.56 -1.30
CA ASN A 292 -13.57 2.26 -1.71
C ASN A 292 -12.50 1.43 -2.44
N LEU A 293 -12.12 0.28 -1.87
CA LEU A 293 -11.08 -0.61 -2.40
C LEU A 293 -11.39 -1.16 -3.81
N ASP A 294 -12.67 -1.26 -4.17
CA ASP A 294 -13.12 -1.79 -5.45
C ASP A 294 -13.36 -0.71 -6.52
N ALA A 295 -13.12 0.56 -6.21
CA ALA A 295 -13.28 1.62 -7.19
C ALA A 295 -12.27 1.48 -8.35
N PRO A 296 -12.66 1.80 -9.60
CA PRO A 296 -11.74 1.82 -10.73
C PRO A 296 -10.76 2.99 -10.61
N VAL A 297 -9.50 2.77 -10.99
CA VAL A 297 -8.48 3.82 -11.02
C VAL A 297 -8.46 4.46 -12.40
N HIS A 298 -8.91 5.71 -12.46
CA HIS A 298 -8.90 6.50 -13.69
C HIS A 298 -7.57 7.22 -13.86
N GLY A 299 -7.01 7.20 -15.06
CA GLY A 299 -5.79 7.92 -15.39
C GLY A 299 -5.16 7.45 -16.70
N HIS A 300 -4.16 8.20 -17.16
CA HIS A 300 -3.29 7.81 -18.26
C HIS A 300 -1.86 7.77 -17.72
N PRO A 301 -1.12 6.64 -17.87
CA PRO A 301 -1.48 5.41 -18.59
C PRO A 301 -2.59 4.61 -17.88
N ARG A 302 -3.30 3.75 -18.62
CA ARG A 302 -4.39 2.94 -18.06
C ARG A 302 -3.84 2.03 -16.95
N PHE A 303 -4.44 2.09 -15.77
CA PHE A 303 -4.12 1.18 -14.68
C PHE A 303 -4.92 -0.12 -14.82
N LEU A 304 -4.22 -1.26 -14.91
CA LEU A 304 -4.83 -2.58 -15.00
C LEU A 304 -5.23 -3.11 -13.61
N GLY A 305 -6.18 -2.44 -12.96
CA GLY A 305 -6.65 -2.87 -11.66
C GLY A 305 -7.65 -1.92 -11.01
N ARG A 306 -8.09 -2.31 -9.80
CA ARG A 306 -8.91 -1.50 -8.90
C ARG A 306 -8.06 -0.73 -7.89
N GLU A 307 -8.69 0.12 -7.09
CA GLU A 307 -8.04 0.96 -6.07
C GLU A 307 -7.19 0.16 -5.08
N LYS A 308 -7.59 -1.06 -4.70
CA LYS A 308 -6.77 -1.98 -3.86
C LYS A 308 -5.38 -2.28 -4.44
N HIS A 309 -5.27 -2.45 -5.75
CA HIS A 309 -3.98 -2.72 -6.40
C HIS A 309 -3.13 -1.44 -6.48
N TYR A 310 -3.76 -0.28 -6.67
CA TYR A 310 -3.07 1.00 -6.64
C TYR A 310 -2.58 1.34 -5.24
N LEU A 311 -3.39 1.09 -4.20
CA LEU A 311 -3.01 1.24 -2.81
C LEU A 311 -1.80 0.36 -2.47
N ARG A 312 -1.83 -0.92 -2.85
CA ARG A 312 -0.70 -1.84 -2.69
C ARG A 312 0.57 -1.33 -3.38
N ALA A 313 0.45 -0.84 -4.62
CA ALA A 313 1.59 -0.30 -5.36
C ALA A 313 2.16 0.97 -4.71
N GLN A 314 1.31 1.86 -4.19
CA GLN A 314 1.76 3.04 -3.44
C GLN A 314 2.44 2.67 -2.13
N ILE A 315 1.91 1.68 -1.41
CA ILE A 315 2.54 1.16 -0.18
C ILE A 315 3.94 0.64 -0.48
N ALA A 316 4.12 -0.19 -1.51
CA ALA A 316 5.44 -0.70 -1.91
C ALA A 316 6.43 0.44 -2.19
N ARG A 317 6.00 1.45 -2.96
CA ARG A 317 6.83 2.62 -3.30
C ARG A 317 7.20 3.47 -2.08
N ILE A 318 6.28 3.66 -1.14
CA ILE A 318 6.49 4.45 0.06
C ILE A 318 7.39 3.69 1.05
N THR A 319 7.12 2.40 1.29
CA THR A 319 7.92 1.56 2.18
C THR A 319 9.37 1.51 1.70
N SER A 320 9.62 1.20 0.42
CA SER A 320 10.98 1.15 -0.12
C SER A 320 11.72 2.48 -0.08
N ALA A 321 11.03 3.63 -0.13
CA ALA A 321 11.66 4.95 -0.16
C ALA A 321 11.79 5.61 1.23
N CYS A 322 11.08 5.11 2.24
CA CYS A 322 10.95 5.81 3.52
C CYS A 322 11.15 4.93 4.75
N ARG A 323 11.33 3.62 4.59
CA ARG A 323 11.64 2.73 5.71
C ARG A 323 13.11 2.87 6.09
N ILE A 324 13.33 3.59 7.18
CA ILE A 324 14.64 3.94 7.70
C ILE A 324 14.79 3.49 9.14
N ALA A 325 16.03 3.24 9.56
CA ALA A 325 16.39 2.96 10.94
C ALA A 325 17.53 3.90 11.39
N PRO A 326 17.67 4.12 12.70
CA PRO A 326 18.88 4.70 13.26
C PRO A 326 20.13 3.93 12.82
N VAL A 327 21.22 4.66 12.52
CA VAL A 327 22.48 4.07 12.04
C VAL A 327 23.06 3.07 13.07
N GLN A 328 23.81 2.08 12.60
CA GLN A 328 24.43 1.01 13.42
C GLN A 328 23.42 0.09 14.14
N THR A 329 22.14 0.13 13.77
CA THR A 329 21.13 -0.84 14.21
C THR A 329 21.26 -2.17 13.46
N PHE A 330 21.65 -2.09 12.19
CA PHE A 330 21.84 -3.24 11.32
C PHE A 330 23.13 -3.11 10.52
N THR A 331 23.65 -4.25 10.10
CA THR A 331 24.72 -4.47 9.14
C THR A 331 24.24 -5.46 8.09
N THR A 332 24.91 -5.50 6.94
CA THR A 332 24.57 -6.40 5.83
C THR A 332 25.85 -6.89 5.18
N GLU A 333 25.89 -8.17 4.84
CA GLU A 333 26.94 -8.75 4.01
C GLU A 333 26.51 -8.69 2.53
N GLY A 334 27.44 -8.40 1.62
CA GLY A 334 27.19 -8.38 0.17
C GLY A 334 26.46 -7.13 -0.37
N ALA A 335 26.24 -6.08 0.45
CA ALA A 335 25.65 -4.83 -0.03
C ALA A 335 26.57 -4.03 -0.98
N VAL A 336 27.89 -4.19 -0.82
CA VAL A 336 28.90 -3.62 -1.71
C VAL A 336 29.68 -4.80 -2.30
N PRO A 337 29.85 -4.90 -3.63
CA PRO A 337 30.67 -5.95 -4.21
C PRO A 337 32.10 -5.81 -3.72
N ASP A 338 32.70 -6.92 -3.30
CA ASP A 338 34.09 -6.96 -2.86
C ASP A 338 34.97 -6.45 -4.01
N VAL A 339 35.63 -5.32 -3.79
CA VAL A 339 36.61 -4.81 -4.74
C VAL A 339 37.76 -5.80 -4.70
N GLU A 340 38.02 -6.52 -5.80
CA GLU A 340 39.19 -7.37 -5.95
C GLU A 340 40.40 -6.62 -5.37
N GLU A 341 41.09 -7.24 -4.41
CA GLU A 341 42.13 -6.61 -3.58
C GLU A 341 43.10 -5.77 -4.41
N GLU A 342 42.84 -4.47 -4.53
CA GLU A 342 43.77 -3.54 -5.17
C GLU A 342 45.00 -3.43 -4.26
N GLU A 343 46.17 -3.77 -4.85
CA GLU A 343 47.51 -3.82 -4.26
C GLU A 343 47.74 -2.98 -3.00
N GLU A 344 48.34 -3.62 -1.98
CA GLU A 344 48.83 -3.02 -0.73
C GLU A 344 49.55 -1.67 -0.97
N GLY A 345 48.82 -0.56 -0.81
CA GLY A 345 49.40 0.78 -0.95
C GLY A 345 48.44 1.90 -1.35
N ALA A 346 47.24 1.60 -1.85
CA ALA A 346 46.24 2.63 -2.13
C ALA A 346 45.50 3.06 -0.84
N SER A 347 45.49 4.36 -0.54
CA SER A 347 44.65 4.92 0.53
C SER A 347 43.20 4.44 0.35
N ALA A 348 42.59 3.89 1.40
CA ALA A 348 41.22 3.36 1.41
C ALA A 348 40.29 4.27 0.59
N ARG A 349 39.89 3.80 -0.61
CA ARG A 349 38.94 4.54 -1.45
C ARG A 349 37.63 4.67 -0.67
N PRO A 350 36.94 5.82 -0.74
CA PRO A 350 35.62 5.93 -0.13
C PRO A 350 34.70 4.85 -0.72
N PRO A 351 33.80 4.26 0.08
CA PRO A 351 32.89 3.22 -0.40
C PRO A 351 32.08 3.75 -1.60
N PRO A 352 31.78 2.88 -2.58
CA PRO A 352 31.04 3.29 -3.77
C PRO A 352 29.65 3.79 -3.40
N THR A 353 29.25 4.94 -3.98
CA THR A 353 27.92 5.52 -3.76
C THR A 353 26.83 4.84 -4.57
N THR A 354 27.19 4.01 -5.54
CA THR A 354 26.28 3.28 -6.44
C THR A 354 26.80 1.88 -6.71
N VAL A 355 25.91 0.89 -6.68
CA VAL A 355 26.18 -0.51 -6.96
C VAL A 355 25.18 -1.04 -8.00
N PRO A 356 25.50 -2.09 -8.76
CA PRO A 356 24.53 -2.76 -9.62
C PRO A 356 23.34 -3.29 -8.80
N ALA A 357 22.16 -3.30 -9.39
CA ALA A 357 20.96 -3.86 -8.76
C ALA A 357 21.17 -5.32 -8.34
N TYR A 358 20.70 -5.65 -7.13
CA TYR A 358 20.88 -6.98 -6.55
C TYR A 358 19.99 -8.03 -7.22
N ALA A 359 20.54 -9.23 -7.43
CA ALA A 359 19.75 -10.42 -7.78
C ALA A 359 19.00 -10.98 -6.57
N VAL A 360 19.62 -10.90 -5.38
CA VAL A 360 19.05 -11.29 -4.09
C VAL A 360 19.26 -10.13 -3.12
N VAL A 361 18.20 -9.70 -2.43
CA VAL A 361 18.29 -8.60 -1.46
C VAL A 361 19.22 -9.00 -0.32
N PRO A 362 20.27 -8.21 -0.01
CA PRO A 362 21.16 -8.51 1.11
C PRO A 362 20.39 -8.60 2.45
N PRO A 363 20.65 -9.61 3.28
CA PRO A 363 19.93 -9.77 4.55
C PRO A 363 20.37 -8.71 5.57
N LEU A 364 19.41 -8.22 6.37
CA LEU A 364 19.69 -7.39 7.54
C LEU A 364 20.17 -8.29 8.69
N ILE A 365 21.33 -7.95 9.24
CA ILE A 365 21.97 -8.61 10.38
C ILE A 365 22.10 -7.56 11.49
N PRO A 366 21.82 -7.87 12.77
CA PRO A 366 21.31 -9.12 13.28
C PRO A 366 19.77 -9.09 13.26
N GLN A 367 19.15 -10.27 13.10
CA GLN A 367 17.69 -10.40 13.19
C GLN A 367 17.22 -10.52 14.64
N GLU A 368 18.12 -10.93 15.54
CA GLU A 368 17.90 -11.05 16.99
C GLU A 368 18.99 -10.29 17.77
N ALA A 369 18.81 -10.10 19.07
CA ALA A 369 19.83 -9.45 19.90
C ALA A 369 21.12 -10.30 19.88
N PRO A 370 22.25 -9.77 19.40
CA PRO A 370 23.49 -10.54 19.37
C PRO A 370 24.02 -10.79 20.79
N ASP A 371 24.75 -11.89 20.97
CA ASP A 371 25.33 -12.25 22.27
C ASP A 371 26.37 -11.21 22.72
N GLU A 372 26.28 -10.79 23.98
CA GLU A 372 27.17 -9.77 24.57
C GLU A 372 28.66 -10.17 24.57
N GLU A 373 28.96 -11.47 24.42
CA GLU A 373 30.32 -12.03 24.44
C GLU A 373 31.04 -11.97 23.09
N ASP A 374 30.31 -11.79 21.98
CA ASP A 374 30.88 -11.68 20.63
C ASP A 374 31.24 -10.22 20.31
N ALA A 375 32.52 -9.88 20.52
CA ALA A 375 33.03 -8.53 20.31
C ALA A 375 32.92 -8.04 18.86
N ASP A 376 32.96 -8.93 17.86
CA ASP A 376 32.88 -8.57 16.45
C ASP A 376 31.42 -8.28 16.06
N ALA A 377 30.47 -9.09 16.54
CA ALA A 377 29.04 -8.82 16.37
C ALA A 377 28.58 -7.54 17.09
N VAL A 378 29.10 -7.30 18.30
CA VAL A 378 28.84 -6.06 19.07
C VAL A 378 29.44 -4.83 18.38
N ALA A 379 30.61 -4.95 17.76
CA ALA A 379 31.27 -3.85 17.05
C ALA A 379 30.54 -3.45 15.75
N ALA A 380 29.88 -4.41 15.09
CA ALA A 380 29.03 -4.18 13.93
C ALA A 380 27.72 -3.46 14.31
N VAL A 381 27.18 -3.76 15.48
CA VAL A 381 25.82 -3.37 15.90
C VAL A 381 25.88 -2.48 17.15
N GLN A 382 26.75 -1.47 17.11
CA GLN A 382 27.04 -0.65 18.29
C GLN A 382 25.82 0.03 18.88
N ALA A 383 24.80 0.32 18.08
CA ALA A 383 23.58 0.95 18.57
C ALA A 383 22.84 0.10 19.61
N TRP A 384 22.93 -1.24 19.53
CA TRP A 384 22.22 -2.13 20.46
C TRP A 384 22.87 -2.17 21.84
N PHE A 385 24.16 -1.82 21.94
CA PHE A 385 24.96 -1.88 23.18
C PHE A 385 25.41 -0.50 23.67
N LYS A 386 25.35 0.52 22.80
CA LYS A 386 25.66 1.91 23.12
C LYS A 386 24.48 2.78 22.73
N GLY A 387 24.06 3.66 23.64
CA GLY A 387 23.06 4.67 23.32
C GLY A 387 23.63 5.72 22.36
N TYR A 388 22.75 6.38 21.61
CA TYR A 388 23.11 7.47 20.71
C TYR A 388 23.59 8.71 21.48
N ALA A 389 24.54 9.44 20.90
CA ALA A 389 24.98 10.72 21.43
C ALA A 389 23.86 11.77 21.35
N LYS A 390 23.94 12.79 22.22
CA LYS A 390 22.96 13.88 22.22
C LYS A 390 22.96 14.55 20.85
N GLU A 391 21.77 14.62 20.23
CA GLU A 391 21.53 15.26 18.91
C GLU A 391 22.14 14.55 17.69
N GLU A 392 22.70 13.36 17.85
CA GLU A 392 23.19 12.55 16.72
C GLU A 392 22.08 12.27 15.69
N LEU A 393 20.90 11.86 16.17
CA LEU A 393 19.73 11.57 15.34
C LEU A 393 19.01 12.82 14.79
N MET A 394 19.52 14.03 15.06
CA MET A 394 19.08 15.25 14.38
C MET A 394 19.76 15.46 13.02
N GLN A 395 20.77 14.65 12.71
CA GLN A 395 21.51 14.70 11.47
C GLN A 395 21.08 13.58 10.54
N ALA A 396 21.11 13.83 9.23
CA ALA A 396 20.79 12.83 8.21
C ALA A 396 21.73 11.61 8.25
N LYS A 397 22.98 11.78 8.70
CA LYS A 397 23.94 10.68 8.85
C LYS A 397 23.58 9.70 9.99
N GLY A 398 22.69 10.08 10.89
CA GLY A 398 22.22 9.22 11.97
C GLY A 398 21.20 8.17 11.54
N TRP A 399 20.88 8.07 10.24
CA TRP A 399 19.80 7.23 9.72
C TRP A 399 20.20 6.55 8.40
N SER A 400 19.81 5.29 8.24
CA SER A 400 20.04 4.47 7.04
C SER A 400 18.75 3.84 6.51
N HIS A 401 18.69 3.58 5.20
CA HIS A 401 17.57 2.89 4.56
C HIS A 401 17.62 1.39 4.82
N ILE A 402 16.52 0.80 5.29
CA ILE A 402 16.43 -0.64 5.63
C ILE A 402 15.52 -1.44 4.68
N ALA A 403 14.94 -0.80 3.67
CA ALA A 403 14.12 -1.46 2.66
C ALA A 403 14.81 -1.47 1.29
N PRO A 404 14.57 -2.49 0.45
CA PRO A 404 15.17 -2.56 -0.88
C PRO A 404 14.63 -1.46 -1.78
N THR A 405 15.50 -0.93 -2.64
CA THR A 405 15.14 0.08 -3.64
C THR A 405 14.29 -0.53 -4.75
N VAL A 406 13.17 0.10 -5.09
CA VAL A 406 12.32 -0.35 -6.22
C VAL A 406 12.95 0.08 -7.54
N LEU A 407 13.32 -0.90 -8.36
CA LEU A 407 13.93 -0.71 -9.67
C LEU A 407 12.97 -0.10 -10.70
N SER A 408 13.50 0.44 -11.80
CA SER A 408 12.74 0.98 -12.93
C SER A 408 11.72 -0.03 -13.49
N CYS A 409 12.08 -1.31 -13.49
CA CYS A 409 11.25 -2.43 -13.92
C CYS A 409 10.08 -2.78 -12.97
N GLY A 410 10.03 -2.18 -11.77
CA GLY A 410 8.96 -2.37 -10.79
C GLY A 410 9.17 -3.54 -9.81
N ARG A 411 10.40 -4.06 -9.72
CA ARG A 411 10.81 -5.14 -8.80
C ARG A 411 11.79 -4.62 -7.74
N ALA A 412 12.02 -5.40 -6.68
CA ALA A 412 13.11 -5.17 -5.73
C ALA A 412 14.43 -5.79 -6.22
N THR A 413 14.35 -6.91 -6.94
CA THR A 413 15.51 -7.60 -7.51
C THR A 413 15.54 -7.51 -9.03
N THR A 414 16.72 -7.74 -9.62
CA THR A 414 16.84 -7.89 -11.07
C THR A 414 15.91 -9.00 -11.56
N ALA A 415 15.32 -8.82 -12.75
CA ALA A 415 14.48 -9.85 -13.32
C ALA A 415 15.35 -11.10 -13.60
N PRO A 416 14.86 -12.31 -13.31
CA PRO A 416 15.54 -13.52 -13.74
C PRO A 416 15.67 -13.46 -15.26
N GLU A 417 16.85 -13.80 -15.77
CA GLU A 417 17.04 -13.98 -17.20
C GLU A 417 16.10 -15.12 -17.61
N MET A 418 15.08 -14.81 -18.41
CA MET A 418 14.35 -15.89 -19.07
C MET A 418 15.32 -16.44 -20.10
N GLU A 419 15.78 -17.66 -19.87
CA GLU A 419 16.46 -18.44 -20.90
C GLU A 419 15.50 -18.50 -22.08
N GLU A 420 15.74 -17.68 -23.10
CA GLU A 420 15.11 -17.87 -24.38
C GLU A 420 15.61 -19.23 -24.84
N GLU A 421 14.76 -20.26 -24.83
CA GLU A 421 15.11 -21.51 -25.51
C GLU A 421 15.55 -21.09 -26.91
N PRO A 422 16.80 -21.41 -27.32
CA PRO A 422 17.24 -21.05 -28.65
C PRO A 422 16.25 -21.73 -29.59
N ASP A 423 15.52 -20.95 -30.38
CA ASP A 423 14.73 -21.47 -31.49
C ASP A 423 15.68 -22.38 -32.29
N GLN A 424 15.56 -23.70 -32.11
CA GLN A 424 16.30 -24.71 -32.88
C GLN A 424 15.80 -24.61 -34.33
N ALA A 425 16.41 -23.71 -35.08
CA ALA A 425 16.21 -23.55 -36.51
C ALA A 425 17.49 -23.02 -37.17
N ASP A 426 18.66 -23.49 -36.73
CA ASP A 426 19.85 -23.52 -37.58
C ASP A 426 19.80 -24.84 -38.37
N TYR A 427 19.04 -24.86 -39.47
CA TYR A 427 19.26 -25.86 -40.51
C TYR A 427 20.52 -25.43 -41.26
N GLU A 428 21.57 -26.24 -41.11
CA GLU A 428 22.79 -26.15 -41.91
C GLU A 428 22.44 -26.42 -43.39
N ASP A 429 22.39 -25.37 -44.21
CA ASP A 429 22.47 -25.52 -45.66
C ASP A 429 23.94 -25.80 -46.02
N GLU A 430 24.27 -27.08 -46.12
CA GLU A 430 25.53 -27.59 -46.65
C GLU A 430 25.53 -27.42 -48.18
N ASP A 431 25.96 -26.26 -48.71
CA ASP A 431 26.33 -26.06 -50.13
C ASP A 431 27.06 -24.71 -50.40
N GLY A 432 28.39 -24.73 -50.44
CA GLY A 432 29.20 -23.99 -51.42
C GLY A 432 29.18 -22.44 -51.50
N GLN A 433 30.12 -21.83 -50.76
CA GLN A 433 31.01 -20.74 -51.22
C GLN A 433 30.45 -19.30 -51.39
N GLY A 434 30.53 -18.51 -50.30
CA GLY A 434 30.94 -17.10 -50.36
C GLY A 434 29.97 -16.04 -49.85
N ASP A 435 29.94 -15.77 -48.54
CA ASP A 435 30.53 -14.55 -47.94
C ASP A 435 30.43 -14.66 -46.41
N ARG A 436 31.57 -14.59 -45.74
CA ARG A 436 31.70 -14.70 -44.28
C ARG A 436 31.54 -13.32 -43.69
N ALA A 437 30.32 -12.80 -43.58
CA ALA A 437 30.06 -11.57 -42.84
C ALA A 437 28.58 -11.39 -42.50
N LYS A 438 28.19 -11.85 -41.31
CA LYS A 438 27.36 -11.16 -40.30
C LYS A 438 27.07 -12.17 -39.19
N ALA A 439 28.05 -12.33 -38.29
CA ALA A 439 27.70 -12.69 -36.94
C ALA A 439 26.69 -11.63 -36.49
N SER A 440 25.46 -12.04 -36.21
CA SER A 440 24.47 -11.21 -35.55
C SER A 440 25.13 -10.68 -34.28
N GLU A 441 25.43 -9.38 -34.29
CA GLU A 441 25.87 -8.66 -33.11
C GLU A 441 24.69 -8.76 -32.14
N GLN A 442 24.72 -9.76 -31.25
CA GLN A 442 23.77 -9.84 -30.15
C GLN A 442 23.81 -8.46 -29.47
N PRO A 443 22.65 -7.80 -29.29
CA PRO A 443 22.64 -6.52 -28.62
C PRO A 443 23.34 -6.70 -27.26
N PRO A 444 24.21 -5.77 -26.84
CA PRO A 444 24.90 -5.89 -25.57
C PRO A 444 23.87 -6.14 -24.47
N PRO A 445 24.16 -7.02 -23.49
CA PRO A 445 23.24 -7.27 -22.40
C PRO A 445 22.83 -5.94 -21.76
N PRO A 446 21.53 -5.77 -21.42
CA PRO A 446 21.06 -4.50 -20.88
C PRO A 446 21.89 -4.14 -19.66
N ALA A 447 22.51 -2.96 -19.67
CA ALA A 447 23.30 -2.48 -18.54
C ALA A 447 22.45 -2.55 -17.27
N LEU A 448 22.98 -3.20 -16.22
CA LEU A 448 22.30 -3.32 -14.94
C LEU A 448 22.00 -1.93 -14.37
N GLU A 449 20.79 -1.77 -13.84
CA GLU A 449 20.39 -0.52 -13.19
C GLU A 449 21.28 -0.28 -11.97
N MET A 450 21.90 0.89 -11.89
CA MET A 450 22.74 1.27 -10.76
C MET A 450 21.87 1.87 -9.66
N ILE A 451 21.96 1.34 -8.45
CA ILE A 451 21.20 1.76 -7.28
C ILE A 451 22.12 2.19 -6.14
N ALA A 452 21.58 2.89 -5.15
CA ALA A 452 22.31 3.14 -3.91
C ALA A 452 22.50 1.82 -3.15
N PRO A 453 23.66 1.61 -2.49
CA PRO A 453 23.88 0.42 -1.66
C PRO A 453 22.79 0.24 -0.61
N PHE A 454 22.48 -1.01 -0.29
CA PHE A 454 21.62 -1.33 0.86
C PHE A 454 22.25 -0.80 2.16
N LEU A 455 21.43 -0.35 3.12
CA LEU A 455 21.86 0.41 4.29
C LEU A 455 22.58 1.74 4.01
N CYS A 456 22.41 2.34 2.82
CA CYS A 456 22.93 3.68 2.55
C CYS A 456 22.36 4.76 3.49
N ASP A 457 23.20 5.74 3.81
CA ASP A 457 22.82 6.91 4.59
C ASP A 457 21.79 7.76 3.86
N ILE A 458 20.74 8.19 4.56
CA ILE A 458 19.73 9.10 3.97
C ILE A 458 20.30 10.48 3.60
N SER A 459 21.53 10.79 4.01
CA SER A 459 22.22 12.01 3.61
C SER A 459 22.61 12.03 2.13
N LEU A 460 22.67 10.85 1.49
CA LEU A 460 22.97 10.69 0.07
C LEU A 460 21.71 10.78 -0.82
N ASP A 461 20.53 10.89 -0.22
CA ASP A 461 19.27 11.01 -0.96
C ASP A 461 19.23 12.28 -1.82
N ALA A 462 18.71 12.13 -3.05
CA ALA A 462 18.58 13.24 -3.99
C ALA A 462 17.74 14.38 -3.38
N PRO A 463 18.28 15.62 -3.30
CA PRO A 463 17.55 16.76 -2.77
C PRO A 463 16.37 17.13 -3.69
N LEU A 464 15.38 17.81 -3.13
CA LEU A 464 14.23 18.34 -3.84
C LEU A 464 14.60 19.69 -4.48
N SER A 465 14.35 19.86 -5.78
CA SER A 465 14.73 21.06 -6.53
C SER A 465 13.53 21.94 -6.87
N TYR A 466 13.41 23.10 -6.20
CA TYR A 466 12.32 24.05 -6.43
C TYR A 466 12.82 25.27 -7.19
N LEU A 467 12.68 25.26 -8.53
CA LEU A 467 13.18 26.32 -9.41
C LEU A 467 12.61 27.72 -9.11
N GLY A 468 11.46 27.81 -8.45
CA GLY A 468 10.79 29.07 -8.09
C GLY A 468 10.87 29.47 -6.61
N HIS A 469 11.66 28.77 -5.79
CA HIS A 469 11.75 29.02 -4.35
C HIS A 469 13.08 29.69 -3.95
N SER A 470 13.09 30.45 -2.85
CA SER A 470 14.30 31.14 -2.37
C SER A 470 15.42 30.17 -1.98
N ARG A 471 15.06 28.95 -1.57
CA ARG A 471 15.95 27.79 -1.49
C ARG A 471 15.69 26.89 -2.67
N THR A 472 16.61 26.90 -3.63
CA THR A 472 16.51 26.08 -4.86
C THR A 472 16.62 24.60 -4.56
N HIS A 473 17.39 24.22 -3.54
CA HIS A 473 17.52 22.83 -3.10
C HIS A 473 17.14 22.68 -1.62
N LEU A 474 16.25 21.73 -1.35
CA LEU A 474 15.90 21.29 -0.01
C LEU A 474 16.35 19.83 0.16
N ALA A 475 16.90 19.50 1.34
CA ALA A 475 17.20 18.11 1.67
C ALA A 475 15.90 17.27 1.62
N ALA A 476 16.00 16.00 1.26
CA ALA A 476 14.84 15.11 1.17
C ALA A 476 14.17 14.84 2.54
N TRP A 477 14.89 15.10 3.63
CA TRP A 477 14.48 14.79 5.01
C TRP A 477 14.54 16.00 5.93
N THR A 478 13.65 16.03 6.92
CA THR A 478 13.63 17.02 8.01
C THR A 478 13.54 16.34 9.36
N PHE A 479 14.23 16.89 10.36
CA PHE A 479 14.34 16.27 11.69
C PHE A 479 13.70 17.16 12.75
N ARG A 480 13.08 16.52 13.74
CA ARG A 480 12.55 17.17 14.95
C ARG A 480 12.93 16.36 16.18
N LYS A 481 13.17 17.07 17.29
CA LYS A 481 13.37 16.48 18.61
C LYS A 481 12.23 16.93 19.52
N ALA A 482 11.65 16.00 20.25
CA ALA A 482 10.71 16.27 21.33
C ALA A 482 11.19 15.59 22.62
N TYR A 483 10.89 16.26 23.73
CA TYR A 483 11.19 15.80 25.07
C TYR A 483 10.17 16.43 26.03
N LYS A 484 9.86 15.74 27.14
CA LYS A 484 8.89 16.23 28.12
C LYS A 484 9.44 17.43 28.93
N GLY A 485 10.76 17.48 29.11
CA GLY A 485 11.49 18.56 29.77
C GLY A 485 12.99 18.45 29.46
N GLU A 486 13.74 19.53 29.64
CA GLU A 486 15.15 19.62 29.24
C GLU A 486 16.07 18.63 29.97
N GLY A 487 15.71 18.25 31.21
CA GLY A 487 16.38 17.22 31.99
C GLY A 487 15.82 15.80 31.83
N SER A 488 14.94 15.57 30.84
CA SER A 488 14.38 14.23 30.61
C SER A 488 15.46 13.30 30.05
N LEU A 489 15.56 12.10 30.64
CA LEU A 489 16.45 11.04 30.16
C LEU A 489 16.00 10.47 28.81
N THR A 490 14.70 10.58 28.49
CA THR A 490 14.12 10.09 27.24
C THR A 490 13.99 11.23 26.23
N ALA A 491 14.54 11.06 25.04
CA ALA A 491 14.35 11.96 23.92
C ALA A 491 13.73 11.22 22.74
N VAL A 492 12.81 11.89 22.05
CA VAL A 492 12.18 11.36 20.83
C VAL A 492 12.63 12.19 19.65
N TYR A 493 13.25 11.53 18.68
CA TYR A 493 13.64 12.09 17.41
C TYR A 493 12.63 11.65 16.35
N VAL A 494 12.30 12.52 15.42
CA VAL A 494 11.42 12.20 14.29
C VAL A 494 12.05 12.70 13.00
N ALA A 495 12.29 11.78 12.07
CA ALA A 495 12.68 12.07 10.70
C ALA A 495 11.43 12.06 9.81
N LYS A 496 11.22 13.12 9.02
CA LYS A 496 10.09 13.25 8.08
C LYS A 496 10.58 13.35 6.66
N SER A 497 10.00 12.58 5.76
CA SER A 497 10.27 12.69 4.33
C SER A 497 9.53 13.89 3.74
N LEU A 498 10.24 14.71 2.98
CA LEU A 498 9.65 15.76 2.15
C LEU A 498 9.27 15.24 0.77
N ARG A 499 9.95 14.20 0.25
CA ARG A 499 9.64 13.57 -1.04
C ARG A 499 8.35 12.76 -0.98
N TRP A 500 8.06 12.16 0.16
CA TRP A 500 6.78 11.52 0.47
C TRP A 500 6.13 12.20 1.67
N PRO A 501 5.40 13.31 1.44
CA PRO A 501 4.71 14.02 2.50
C PRO A 501 3.78 13.08 3.26
N GLY A 502 4.01 12.97 4.57
CA GLY A 502 3.29 12.08 5.46
C GLY A 502 4.09 10.91 6.00
N ALA A 503 5.21 10.53 5.36
CA ALA A 503 6.10 9.52 5.92
C ALA A 503 6.94 10.11 7.06
N ALA A 504 6.86 9.51 8.24
CA ALA A 504 7.66 9.88 9.38
C ALA A 504 8.13 8.65 10.16
N THR A 505 9.36 8.69 10.64
CA THR A 505 9.94 7.65 11.49
C THR A 505 10.33 8.28 12.81
N TYR A 506 9.87 7.72 13.93
CA TYR A 506 10.36 8.12 15.25
C TYR A 506 11.54 7.24 15.66
N ALA A 507 12.40 7.76 16.53
CA ALA A 507 13.38 7.01 17.30
C ALA A 507 13.41 7.56 18.75
N VAL A 508 13.21 6.68 19.72
CA VAL A 508 13.23 6.99 21.15
C VAL A 508 14.53 6.48 21.73
N THR A 509 15.32 7.40 22.28
CA THR A 509 16.57 7.10 22.96
C THR A 509 16.41 7.39 24.44
N THR A 510 16.88 6.50 25.30
CA THR A 510 16.88 6.71 26.76
C THR A 510 18.32 6.78 27.25
N ALA A 511 18.70 7.90 27.88
CA ALA A 511 20.02 8.09 28.44
C ALA A 511 20.31 7.00 29.50
N GLY A 512 21.39 6.26 29.30
CA GLY A 512 21.80 5.14 30.17
C GLY A 512 21.24 3.78 29.79
N HIS A 513 20.34 3.70 28.81
CA HIS A 513 19.96 2.44 28.17
C HIS A 513 20.52 2.38 26.75
N PRO A 514 21.07 1.24 26.34
CA PRO A 514 21.53 1.07 24.98
C PRO A 514 20.33 0.87 24.03
N GLY A 515 20.53 1.15 22.74
CA GLY A 515 19.47 1.03 21.74
C GLY A 515 18.61 2.27 21.54
N ALA A 516 17.82 2.22 20.47
CA ALA A 516 16.69 3.11 20.25
C ALA A 516 15.49 2.27 19.80
N SER A 517 14.30 2.55 20.35
CA SER A 517 13.05 2.05 19.79
C SER A 517 12.66 2.97 18.64
N TYR A 518 12.46 2.43 17.45
CA TYR A 518 12.10 3.21 16.28
C TYR A 518 10.98 2.54 15.49
N GLN A 519 10.21 3.35 14.78
CA GLN A 519 9.17 2.84 13.90
C GLN A 519 8.80 3.88 12.85
N MET A 520 8.54 3.42 11.63
CA MET A 520 7.98 4.24 10.55
C MET A 520 6.45 4.20 10.61
N THR A 521 5.80 5.34 10.38
CA THR A 521 4.37 5.40 10.08
C THR A 521 4.13 6.39 8.94
N TYR A 522 3.23 6.02 8.03
CA TYR A 522 2.75 6.94 7.00
C TYR A 522 1.42 7.58 7.41
N TYR A 523 1.27 8.89 7.25
CA TYR A 523 -0.01 9.57 7.38
C TYR A 523 -0.14 10.63 6.29
N GLY A 524 -0.92 10.34 5.24
CA GLY A 524 -1.05 11.28 4.13
C GLY A 524 -1.87 10.78 2.96
N THR A 525 -1.76 11.48 1.83
CA THR A 525 -2.58 11.25 0.62
C THR A 525 -2.08 10.12 -0.28
N GLY A 526 -0.91 9.56 0.01
CA GLY A 526 -0.22 8.59 -0.84
C GLY A 526 0.40 9.20 -2.10
N LEU A 527 0.49 10.52 -2.20
CA LEU A 527 1.05 11.22 -3.37
C LEU A 527 2.50 11.66 -3.14
N LYS A 528 3.37 11.38 -4.11
CA LYS A 528 4.76 11.85 -4.13
C LYS A 528 4.81 13.36 -4.39
N ASP A 529 5.76 14.05 -3.76
CA ASP A 529 6.04 15.46 -4.06
C ASP A 529 6.61 15.61 -5.47
N MET A 530 6.19 16.66 -6.17
CA MET A 530 6.59 16.94 -7.55
C MET A 530 7.64 18.05 -7.64
N GLU A 531 8.26 18.45 -6.53
CA GLU A 531 9.32 19.48 -6.53
C GLU A 531 8.82 20.82 -7.10
N GLY A 532 7.53 21.11 -6.91
CA GLY A 532 6.87 22.30 -7.44
C GLY A 532 6.43 22.21 -8.90
N ALA A 533 6.69 21.08 -9.59
CA ALA A 533 6.17 20.85 -10.93
C ALA A 533 4.68 20.48 -10.91
N TYR A 534 3.94 20.94 -11.92
CA TYR A 534 2.58 20.49 -12.16
C TYR A 534 2.60 19.08 -12.72
N TYR A 535 1.67 18.25 -12.24
CA TYR A 535 1.43 16.96 -12.85
C TYR A 535 0.91 17.15 -14.27
N ALA A 536 1.65 16.65 -15.25
CA ALA A 536 1.20 16.50 -16.62
C ALA A 536 1.08 15.00 -16.91
N PRO A 537 -0.09 14.51 -17.36
CA PRO A 537 -0.20 13.13 -17.78
C PRO A 537 0.78 12.87 -18.95
N PRO A 538 1.34 11.66 -19.07
CA PRO A 538 2.21 11.33 -20.18
C PRO A 538 1.49 11.54 -21.51
N LEU A 539 2.26 11.92 -22.53
CA LEU A 539 1.71 12.04 -23.87
C LEU A 539 1.33 10.65 -24.39
N PRO A 540 0.29 10.56 -25.24
CA PRO A 540 -0.02 9.31 -25.93
C PRO A 540 1.22 8.84 -26.71
N PRO A 541 1.38 7.51 -26.89
CA PRO A 541 2.50 6.97 -27.63
C PRO A 541 2.55 7.58 -29.04
N PRO A 542 3.75 7.79 -29.61
CA PRO A 542 3.87 8.30 -30.96
C PRO A 542 3.15 7.38 -31.94
N CYS A 543 2.61 7.96 -33.01
CA CYS A 543 2.03 7.17 -34.08
C CYS A 543 3.08 6.18 -34.61
N CYS A 544 2.68 4.91 -34.77
CA CYS A 544 3.54 3.92 -35.40
C CYS A 544 3.93 4.43 -36.79
N GLN A 545 5.21 4.32 -37.13
CA GLN A 545 5.64 4.60 -38.49
C GLN A 545 5.08 3.49 -39.39
N GLU A 546 4.52 3.91 -40.52
CA GLU A 546 4.13 2.98 -41.58
C GLU A 546 5.36 2.23 -42.08
N TYR A 547 5.14 1.05 -42.66
CA TYR A 547 6.21 0.27 -43.25
C TYR A 547 6.92 1.10 -44.32
N ALA A 548 8.25 1.24 -44.21
CA ALA A 548 9.03 1.93 -45.21
C ALA A 548 9.22 1.00 -46.41
N GLU A 549 8.36 1.15 -47.43
CA GLU A 549 8.48 0.39 -48.68
C GLU A 549 9.81 0.72 -49.36
N ALA A 550 10.63 -0.29 -49.64
CA ALA A 550 11.79 -0.10 -50.49
C ALA A 550 11.32 0.17 -51.94
N PRO A 551 12.00 1.05 -52.70
CA PRO A 551 11.64 1.32 -54.09
C PRO A 551 11.59 0.02 -54.91
N GLY A 552 10.40 -0.40 -55.33
CA GLY A 552 10.17 -1.62 -56.13
C GLY A 552 9.77 -2.87 -55.35
N GLU A 553 9.58 -2.79 -54.03
CA GLU A 553 9.13 -3.93 -53.18
C GLU A 553 7.62 -4.15 -53.25
N PHE A 554 6.84 -3.07 -53.45
CA PHE A 554 5.39 -3.12 -53.62
C PHE A 554 5.00 -2.09 -54.68
N ASP A 555 4.62 -2.54 -55.88
CA ASP A 555 4.25 -1.60 -56.97
C ASP A 555 2.75 -1.26 -56.97
N GLY A 556 1.93 -1.95 -56.16
CA GLY A 556 0.48 -1.73 -55.98
C GLY A 556 -0.35 -1.75 -57.28
N GLN A 557 0.29 -2.07 -58.40
CA GLN A 557 -0.25 -1.98 -59.76
C GLN A 557 -0.28 -3.35 -60.44
N ARG A 558 0.38 -4.36 -59.86
CA ARG A 558 0.36 -5.74 -60.32
C ARG A 558 -0.05 -6.66 -59.20
N ASP A 559 -0.93 -7.60 -59.52
CA ASP A 559 -1.22 -8.72 -58.63
C ASP A 559 0.08 -9.50 -58.39
N CYS A 560 0.29 -9.94 -57.15
CA CYS A 560 1.44 -10.75 -56.76
C CYS A 560 1.52 -12.01 -57.64
N VAL A 561 2.73 -12.35 -58.07
CA VAL A 561 2.95 -13.60 -58.83
C VAL A 561 2.84 -14.78 -57.85
N ILE A 562 2.37 -15.94 -58.32
CA ILE A 562 2.26 -17.19 -57.52
C ILE A 562 3.58 -17.47 -56.75
N ASP A 563 4.72 -17.23 -57.38
CA ASP A 563 6.05 -17.43 -56.76
C ASP A 563 6.36 -16.44 -55.62
N GLU A 564 5.79 -15.24 -55.65
CA GLU A 564 5.91 -14.25 -54.57
C GLU A 564 4.94 -14.58 -53.42
N GLU A 565 3.74 -15.05 -53.74
CA GLU A 565 2.77 -15.54 -52.76
C GLU A 565 3.32 -16.73 -51.95
N ILE A 566 4.05 -17.65 -52.61
CA ILE A 566 4.70 -18.79 -51.97
C ILE A 566 5.83 -18.35 -51.01
N ARG A 567 6.55 -17.26 -51.30
CA ARG A 567 7.60 -16.73 -50.40
C ARG A 567 7.05 -16.15 -49.10
N TYR A 568 5.83 -15.60 -49.15
CA TYR A 568 5.15 -15.03 -48.00
C TYR A 568 4.11 -15.99 -47.39
N ALA A 569 3.95 -17.18 -47.97
CA ALA A 569 3.13 -18.23 -47.40
C ALA A 569 3.72 -18.66 -46.05
N PRO A 570 2.90 -18.76 -44.99
CA PRO A 570 3.37 -19.32 -43.73
C PRO A 570 3.90 -20.74 -43.98
N PRO A 571 5.03 -21.13 -43.34
CA PRO A 571 5.55 -22.49 -43.48
C PRO A 571 4.45 -23.50 -43.10
N PRO A 572 4.38 -24.66 -43.78
CA PRO A 572 3.40 -25.67 -43.46
C PRO A 572 3.52 -26.06 -41.98
N PRO A 573 2.40 -26.36 -41.29
CA PRO A 573 2.43 -26.81 -39.91
C PRO A 573 3.35 -28.03 -39.81
N ARG A 574 4.19 -28.08 -38.76
CA ARG A 574 5.03 -29.25 -38.50
C ARG A 574 4.11 -30.49 -38.41
N PRO A 575 4.46 -31.62 -39.05
CA PRO A 575 3.71 -32.84 -38.85
C PRO A 575 3.69 -33.14 -37.35
N ALA A 576 2.51 -33.43 -36.81
CA ALA A 576 2.40 -34.00 -35.48
C ALA A 576 3.18 -35.31 -35.50
N ASP A 577 4.15 -35.46 -34.61
CA ASP A 577 4.80 -36.74 -34.40
C ASP A 577 3.68 -37.74 -34.08
N GLU A 578 3.44 -38.68 -35.00
CA GLU A 578 2.55 -39.80 -34.75
C GLU A 578 3.15 -40.60 -33.59
N GLU A 579 2.59 -40.40 -32.40
CA GLU A 579 2.83 -41.27 -31.25
C GLU A 579 2.61 -42.72 -31.67
N GLY A 580 3.59 -43.55 -31.33
CA GLY A 580 3.84 -44.84 -31.95
C GLY A 580 2.64 -45.78 -32.01
N SER A 581 2.35 -46.25 -33.23
CA SER A 581 1.77 -47.57 -33.44
C SER A 581 2.92 -48.58 -33.62
N ASP A 582 3.45 -49.09 -32.52
CA ASP A 582 4.13 -50.39 -32.55
C ASP A 582 3.04 -51.46 -32.72
N GLU A 583 2.65 -51.72 -33.97
CA GLU A 583 1.94 -52.95 -34.32
C GLU A 583 2.98 -54.08 -34.43
N GLU A 584 2.76 -55.08 -33.59
CA GLU A 584 3.34 -56.41 -33.66
C GLU A 584 3.21 -56.98 -35.09
N ASP A 585 4.32 -57.46 -35.67
CA ASP A 585 4.26 -58.46 -36.74
C ASP A 585 5.39 -59.49 -36.58
N ASP A 586 4.93 -60.75 -36.55
CA ASP A 586 5.60 -62.03 -36.27
C ASP A 586 6.81 -62.38 -37.16
N MET A 587 7.94 -62.82 -36.56
CA MET A 587 8.57 -64.16 -36.76
C MET A 587 9.86 -64.39 -35.97
#